data_AF-A0A6B2G5M0-F1
#
_entry.id   AF-A0A6B2G5M0-F1
#
_cell.length_a   1.000
_cell.length_b   1.000
_cell.length_c   1.000
_cell.angle_alpha   90.00
_cell.angle_beta   90.00
_cell.angle_gamma   90.00
#
_symmetry.space_group_name_H-M   'P 1'
#
loop_
_entity.id
_entity.type
_entity.pdbx_description
1 polymer ?
#
loop_
_entity_poly.entity_id
_entity_poly.type
_entity_poly.pdbx_seq_one_letter_code
_entity_poly.pdbx_strand_id
1 'polypeptide(L)'
;MKILCCECGTLIEPNSANMCVFCIRKLTDISEGIKKNLSIYYCKFCQRFLNPPDTWVKYELESRELLTMCLKRLNNFNDIRLVDAKFIWTEPHSYSLVIQITIQKEVVGVILEETMNIDVKIFKQMCTDCHKIEANDFYRAIVQVRQKTG
;
A
#
# COMPACT_ATOMS: atom_id res chain seq x y z
N MET A 1 -0.33 31.24 -29.36
CA MET A 1 -0.28 32.57 -28.71
C MET A 1 0.16 32.31 -27.29
N LYS A 2 1.29 32.86 -26.85
CA LYS A 2 1.84 32.57 -25.51
C LYS A 2 1.43 33.67 -24.53
N ILE A 3 1.15 33.28 -23.28
CA ILE A 3 0.78 34.20 -22.18
C ILE A 3 1.84 34.14 -21.08
N LEU A 4 1.85 35.12 -20.18
CA LEU A 4 2.70 35.09 -18.98
C LEU A 4 1.95 34.37 -17.85
N CYS A 5 2.65 33.50 -17.12
CA CYS A 5 2.16 32.92 -15.87
C CYS A 5 1.81 34.03 -14.87
N CYS A 6 0.62 33.98 -14.28
CA CYS A 6 0.15 35.02 -13.36
C CYS A 6 0.95 35.11 -12.04
N GLU A 7 1.70 34.06 -11.68
CA GLU A 7 2.48 34.00 -10.43
C GLU A 7 3.96 34.36 -10.61
N CYS A 8 4.62 33.85 -11.65
CA CYS A 8 6.07 34.00 -11.83
C CYS A 8 6.48 34.74 -13.10
N GLY A 9 5.53 35.12 -13.97
CA GLY A 9 5.80 35.83 -15.22
C GLY A 9 6.49 34.99 -16.30
N THR A 10 6.63 33.67 -16.14
CA THR A 10 7.21 32.81 -17.18
C THR A 10 6.27 32.68 -18.37
N LEU A 11 6.82 32.69 -19.58
CA LEU A 11 6.08 32.54 -20.84
C LEU A 11 5.57 31.09 -20.99
N ILE A 12 4.25 30.90 -21.11
CA ILE A 12 3.57 29.59 -21.19
C ILE A 12 2.57 29.52 -22.34
N GLU A 13 2.18 28.31 -22.73
CA GLU A 13 0.96 28.11 -23.51
C GLU A 13 -0.27 28.32 -22.60
N PRO A 14 -1.35 28.95 -23.10
CA PRO A 14 -2.55 29.19 -22.31
C PRO A 14 -3.15 27.89 -21.80
N ASN A 15 -3.46 27.85 -20.51
CA ASN A 15 -4.20 26.77 -19.88
C ASN A 15 -5.31 27.37 -19.00
N SER A 16 -6.23 26.53 -18.52
CA SER A 16 -7.36 26.94 -17.67
C SER A 16 -6.94 27.59 -16.34
N ALA A 17 -5.70 27.36 -15.89
CA ALA A 17 -5.17 27.94 -14.66
C ALA A 17 -4.39 29.26 -14.88
N ASN A 18 -4.06 29.63 -16.12
CA ASN A 18 -3.12 30.70 -16.49
C ASN A 18 -1.79 30.67 -15.70
N MET A 19 -1.38 29.48 -15.25
CA MET A 19 -0.19 29.26 -14.42
C MET A 19 0.74 28.24 -15.06
N CYS A 20 2.04 28.41 -14.86
CA CYS A 20 3.03 27.41 -15.28
C CYS A 20 2.95 26.17 -14.38
N VAL A 21 3.34 25.00 -14.91
CA VAL A 21 3.28 23.72 -14.18
C VAL A 21 4.05 23.77 -12.85
N PHE A 22 5.14 24.54 -12.78
CA PHE A 22 5.92 24.71 -11.56
C PHE A 22 5.14 25.45 -10.46
N CYS A 23 4.48 26.56 -10.79
CA CYS A 23 3.65 27.31 -9.83
C CYS A 23 2.46 26.48 -9.36
N ILE A 24 1.81 25.74 -10.27
CA ILE A 24 0.69 24.86 -9.90
C ILE A 24 1.14 23.77 -8.92
N ARG A 25 2.27 23.09 -9.20
CA ARG A 25 2.86 22.08 -8.29
C ARG A 25 3.25 22.65 -6.93
N LYS A 26 3.69 23.91 -6.88
CA LYS A 26 4.06 24.58 -5.62
C LYS A 26 2.83 24.92 -4.78
N LEU A 27 1.72 25.26 -5.41
CA LEU A 27 0.48 25.68 -4.74
C LEU A 27 -0.46 24.51 -4.44
N THR A 28 -0.36 23.41 -5.18
CA THR A 28 -1.25 22.25 -5.04
C THR A 28 -0.44 21.00 -4.74
N ASP A 29 -0.63 20.45 -3.53
CA ASP A 29 -0.13 19.13 -3.17
C ASP A 29 -1.17 18.08 -3.60
N ILE A 30 -0.83 17.26 -4.60
CA ILE A 30 -1.72 16.18 -5.06
C ILE A 30 -1.63 14.93 -4.19
N SER A 31 -0.67 14.87 -3.26
CA SER A 31 -0.47 13.75 -2.35
C SER A 31 -1.19 13.89 -1.01
N GLU A 32 -1.90 15.00 -0.82
CA GLU A 32 -2.66 15.26 0.40
C GLU A 32 -3.66 14.12 0.67
N GLY A 33 -3.55 13.52 1.87
CA GLY A 33 -4.38 12.39 2.29
C GLY A 33 -3.77 11.00 2.07
N ILE A 34 -2.68 10.87 1.31
CA ILE A 34 -1.98 9.57 1.18
C ILE A 34 -1.02 9.38 2.35
N LYS A 35 -1.19 8.26 3.06
CA LYS A 35 -0.28 7.88 4.15
C LYS A 35 1.07 7.42 3.58
N LYS A 36 2.15 8.08 3.98
CA LYS A 36 3.54 7.70 3.63
C LYS A 36 4.05 6.47 4.39
N ASN A 37 3.33 6.04 5.43
CA ASN A 37 3.68 4.88 6.24
C ASN A 37 2.51 3.89 6.27
N LEU A 38 2.82 2.61 6.08
CA LEU A 38 1.88 1.51 6.17
C LEU A 38 2.42 0.42 7.10
N SER A 39 1.57 -0.16 7.94
CA SER A 39 1.91 -1.33 8.74
C SER A 39 1.21 -2.56 8.19
N ILE A 40 1.95 -3.67 8.02
CA ILE A 40 1.40 -4.98 7.68
C ILE A 40 1.86 -6.01 8.71
N TYR A 41 1.09 -7.09 8.87
CA TYR A 41 1.38 -8.13 9.85
C TYR A 41 1.71 -9.45 9.15
N TYR A 42 2.72 -10.14 9.66
CA TYR A 42 3.27 -11.36 9.11
C TYR A 42 3.41 -12.43 10.21
N CYS A 43 2.91 -13.63 9.93
CA CYS A 43 3.04 -14.77 10.82
C CYS A 43 4.27 -15.60 10.46
N LYS A 44 5.24 -15.67 11.38
CA LYS A 44 6.48 -16.44 11.20
C LYS A 44 6.27 -17.94 11.03
N PHE A 45 5.22 -18.50 11.64
CA PHE A 45 5.00 -19.95 11.69
C PHE A 45 4.41 -20.51 10.40
N CYS A 46 3.43 -19.81 9.80
CA CYS A 46 2.77 -20.24 8.57
C CYS A 46 3.15 -19.39 7.34
N GLN A 47 4.00 -18.38 7.51
CA GLN A 47 4.47 -17.47 6.45
C GLN A 47 3.33 -16.74 5.72
N ARG A 48 2.26 -16.39 6.44
CA ARG A 48 1.09 -15.68 5.91
C ARG A 48 1.07 -14.24 6.38
N PHE A 49 0.55 -13.37 5.54
CA PHE A 49 0.25 -11.98 5.88
C PHE A 49 -1.21 -11.82 6.29
N LEU A 50 -1.46 -10.92 7.23
CA LEU A 50 -2.81 -10.52 7.59
C LEU A 50 -3.40 -9.64 6.48
N ASN A 51 -4.45 -10.12 5.85
CA ASN A 51 -5.33 -9.35 5.00
C ASN A 51 -6.60 -9.01 5.81
N PRO A 52 -6.81 -7.74 6.22
CA PRO A 52 -7.92 -7.35 7.07
C PRO A 52 -9.26 -7.69 6.40
N PRO A 53 -10.31 -8.04 7.17
CA PRO A 53 -10.41 -7.89 8.62
C PRO A 53 -9.69 -8.96 9.46
N ASP A 54 -9.68 -10.24 9.07
CA ASP A 54 -8.99 -11.31 9.85
C ASP A 54 -8.54 -12.50 8.97
N THR A 55 -8.34 -12.27 7.67
CA THR A 55 -7.93 -13.34 6.76
C THR A 55 -6.41 -13.42 6.68
N TRP A 56 -5.84 -14.62 6.71
CA TRP A 56 -4.39 -14.83 6.60
C TRP A 56 -4.07 -15.49 5.27
N VAL A 57 -3.34 -14.79 4.40
CA VAL A 57 -3.05 -15.23 3.03
C VAL A 57 -1.54 -15.31 2.82
N LYS A 58 -1.08 -16.34 2.12
CA LYS A 58 0.32 -16.46 1.75
C LYS A 58 0.60 -15.54 0.56
N TYR A 59 1.60 -14.67 0.70
CA TYR A 59 2.14 -13.86 -0.39
C TYR A 59 3.64 -14.06 -0.46
N GLU A 60 4.20 -14.03 -1.66
CA GLU A 60 5.64 -13.96 -1.85
C GLU A 60 6.12 -12.51 -1.61
N LEU A 61 7.34 -12.37 -1.12
CA LEU A 61 7.96 -11.04 -0.97
C LEU A 61 8.11 -10.41 -2.35
N GLU A 62 7.87 -9.10 -2.43
CA GLU A 62 7.94 -8.33 -3.68
C GLU A 62 6.96 -8.80 -4.80
N SER A 63 5.94 -9.58 -4.44
CA SER A 63 4.92 -10.07 -5.38
C SER A 63 3.85 -9.03 -5.73
N ARG A 64 3.22 -9.21 -6.89
CA ARG A 64 2.11 -8.35 -7.35
C ARG A 64 0.91 -8.40 -6.41
N GLU A 65 0.65 -9.56 -5.82
CA GLU A 65 -0.43 -9.80 -4.88
C GLU A 65 -0.21 -9.03 -3.57
N LEU A 66 1.03 -9.04 -3.05
CA LEU A 66 1.41 -8.26 -1.87
C LEU A 66 1.25 -6.77 -2.13
N LEU A 67 1.70 -6.29 -3.29
CA LEU A 67 1.56 -4.90 -3.70
C LEU A 67 0.09 -4.47 -3.74
N THR A 68 -0.77 -5.31 -4.34
CA THR A 68 -2.22 -5.05 -4.42
C THR A 68 -2.85 -4.96 -3.02
N MET A 69 -2.43 -5.82 -2.08
CA MET A 69 -2.90 -5.76 -0.70
C MET A 69 -2.45 -4.47 0.01
N CYS A 70 -1.21 -4.04 -0.19
CA CYS A 70 -0.70 -2.78 0.34
C CYS A 70 -1.45 -1.56 -0.23
N LEU A 71 -1.68 -1.52 -1.54
CA LEU A 71 -2.43 -0.43 -2.20
C LEU A 71 -3.86 -0.32 -1.68
N LYS A 72 -4.56 -1.45 -1.50
CA LYS A 72 -5.91 -1.47 -0.91
C LYS A 72 -5.94 -0.86 0.50
N ARG A 73 -4.88 -1.01 1.29
CA ARG A 73 -4.81 -0.46 2.65
C ARG A 73 -4.53 1.05 2.69
N LEU A 74 -3.99 1.64 1.64
CA LEU A 74 -3.70 3.08 1.59
C LEU A 74 -4.98 3.93 1.44
N ASN A 75 -6.08 3.30 1.01
CA ASN A 75 -7.48 3.70 1.22
C ASN A 75 -7.81 5.19 1.01
N ASN A 76 -7.25 5.84 -0.02
CA ASN A 76 -7.51 7.27 -0.34
C ASN A 76 -7.22 7.60 -1.82
N PHE A 77 -7.67 6.77 -2.77
CA PHE A 77 -7.48 7.02 -4.22
C PHE A 77 -8.76 7.48 -4.95
N ASN A 78 -9.77 7.99 -4.23
CA ASN A 78 -11.07 8.31 -4.86
C ASN A 78 -10.94 9.41 -5.95
N ASP A 79 -10.13 10.44 -5.68
CA ASP A 79 -9.94 11.58 -6.59
C ASP A 79 -8.56 11.55 -7.28
N ILE A 80 -7.80 10.45 -7.12
CA ILE A 80 -6.42 10.31 -7.57
C ILE A 80 -6.29 9.02 -8.37
N ARG A 81 -5.83 9.13 -9.61
CA ARG A 81 -5.57 7.98 -10.46
C ARG A 81 -4.18 7.41 -10.15
N LEU A 82 -4.11 6.12 -9.82
CA LEU A 82 -2.83 5.40 -9.74
C LEU A 82 -2.35 5.07 -11.16
N VAL A 83 -1.14 5.50 -11.51
CA VAL A 83 -0.51 5.26 -12.82
C VAL A 83 0.38 4.03 -12.78
N ASP A 84 1.27 3.98 -11.78
CA ASP A 84 2.24 2.91 -11.62
C ASP A 84 2.50 2.64 -10.14
N ALA A 85 2.90 1.41 -9.81
CA ALA A 85 3.31 1.03 -8.47
C ALA A 85 4.31 -0.13 -8.55
N LYS A 86 5.44 0.02 -7.85
CA LYS A 86 6.51 -0.98 -7.82
C LYS A 86 7.20 -1.02 -6.46
N PHE A 87 7.82 -2.16 -6.15
CA PHE A 87 8.72 -2.24 -5.00
C PHE A 87 10.08 -1.64 -5.37
N ILE A 88 10.64 -0.90 -4.42
CA ILE A 88 12.05 -0.53 -4.43
C ILE A 88 12.77 -1.58 -3.59
N TRP A 89 13.85 -2.15 -4.12
CA TRP A 89 14.68 -3.09 -3.38
C TRP A 89 15.17 -2.45 -2.08
N THR A 90 14.97 -3.16 -0.97
CA THR A 90 15.39 -2.76 0.36
C THR A 90 16.27 -3.85 0.97
N GLU A 91 17.14 -3.47 1.90
CA GLU A 91 18.06 -4.40 2.55
C GLU A 91 17.28 -5.59 3.19
N PRO A 92 17.68 -6.86 2.95
CA PRO A 92 16.92 -8.07 3.30
C PRO A 92 16.56 -8.26 4.79
N HIS A 93 17.23 -7.53 5.69
CA HIS A 93 17.09 -7.69 7.14
C HIS A 93 16.24 -6.60 7.81
N SER A 94 15.81 -5.59 7.05
CA SER A 94 15.20 -4.38 7.62
C SER A 94 13.73 -4.55 8.07
N TYR A 95 13.10 -5.69 7.78
CA TYR A 95 11.65 -5.93 8.00
C TYR A 95 10.78 -4.75 7.53
N SER A 96 11.25 -4.07 6.50
CA SER A 96 10.65 -2.87 5.93
C SER A 96 10.75 -3.02 4.42
N LEU A 97 9.68 -2.65 3.72
CA LEU A 97 9.64 -2.58 2.27
C LEU A 97 9.35 -1.15 1.88
N VAL A 98 9.85 -0.72 0.73
CA VAL A 98 9.52 0.58 0.16
C VAL A 98 8.72 0.36 -1.12
N ILE A 99 7.55 0.96 -1.21
CA ILE A 99 6.72 0.96 -2.42
C ILE A 99 6.82 2.34 -3.05
N GLN A 100 7.26 2.40 -4.31
CA GLN A 100 7.16 3.59 -5.13
C GLN A 100 5.83 3.58 -5.87
N ILE A 101 5.05 4.64 -5.70
CA ILE A 101 3.80 4.84 -6.43
C ILE A 101 3.89 6.10 -7.28
N THR A 102 3.28 6.05 -8.45
CA THR A 102 3.08 7.21 -9.32
C THR A 102 1.58 7.49 -9.39
N ILE A 103 1.22 8.70 -8.98
CA ILE A 103 -0.17 9.17 -8.93
C ILE A 103 -0.38 10.31 -9.91
N GLN A 104 -1.62 10.43 -10.37
CA GLN A 104 -2.05 11.44 -11.31
C GLN A 104 -3.37 12.07 -10.85
N LYS A 105 -3.42 13.40 -10.83
CA LYS A 105 -4.61 14.17 -10.46
C LYS A 105 -4.78 15.35 -11.40
N GLU A 106 -6.02 15.61 -11.79
CA GLU A 106 -6.37 16.80 -12.57
C GLU A 106 -6.61 17.99 -11.62
N VAL A 107 -5.90 19.08 -11.85
CA VAL A 107 -5.97 20.32 -11.07
C VAL A 107 -6.25 21.45 -12.05
N VAL A 108 -7.46 22.02 -11.97
CA VAL A 108 -7.88 23.18 -12.81
C VAL A 108 -7.60 22.92 -14.30
N GLY A 109 -8.00 21.76 -14.83
CA GLY A 109 -7.84 21.38 -16.24
C GLY A 109 -6.40 21.02 -16.68
N VAL A 110 -5.47 20.96 -15.72
CA VAL A 110 -4.09 20.51 -15.96
C VAL A 110 -3.85 19.20 -15.22
N ILE A 111 -3.33 18.20 -15.92
CA ILE A 111 -3.02 16.90 -15.33
C ILE A 111 -1.62 16.96 -14.70
N LEU A 112 -1.55 16.72 -13.39
CA LEU A 112 -0.30 16.61 -12.65
C LEU A 112 -0.01 15.15 -12.35
N GLU A 113 1.25 14.76 -12.57
CA GLU A 113 1.80 13.47 -12.17
C GLU A 113 2.92 13.68 -11.15
N GLU A 114 2.91 12.86 -10.11
CA GLU A 114 3.90 12.85 -9.03
C GLU A 114 4.22 11.43 -8.60
N THR A 115 5.49 11.19 -8.26
CA THR A 115 5.97 9.91 -7.78
C THR A 115 6.43 10.04 -6.34
N MET A 116 6.04 9.09 -5.49
CA MET A 116 6.42 9.07 -4.09
C MET A 116 6.68 7.67 -3.55
N ASN A 117 7.41 7.62 -2.44
CA ASN A 117 7.77 6.40 -1.74
C ASN A 117 6.93 6.25 -0.47
N ILE A 118 6.46 5.02 -0.23
CA ILE A 118 5.69 4.63 0.93
C ILE A 118 6.46 3.56 1.69
N ASP A 119 6.72 3.84 2.96
CA ASP A 119 7.39 2.93 3.86
C ASP A 119 6.39 1.92 4.44
N VAL A 120 6.62 0.63 4.14
CA VAL A 120 5.80 -0.47 4.62
C VAL A 120 6.56 -1.23 5.71
N LYS A 121 6.14 -1.08 6.96
CA LYS A 121 6.71 -1.80 8.10
C LYS A 121 6.03 -3.15 8.29
N ILE A 122 6.84 -4.22 8.41
CA ILE A 122 6.36 -5.58 8.63
C ILE A 122 6.45 -5.92 10.12
N PHE A 123 5.29 -6.03 10.76
CA PHE A 123 5.18 -6.49 12.14
C PHE A 123 4.97 -7.99 12.21
N LYS A 124 5.60 -8.64 13.18
CA LYS A 124 5.45 -10.07 13.43
C LYS A 124 4.26 -10.29 14.36
N GLN A 125 3.26 -11.03 13.90
CA GLN A 125 2.08 -11.39 14.69
C GLN A 125 1.71 -12.85 14.41
N MET A 126 1.39 -13.59 15.47
CA MET A 126 0.92 -14.96 15.32
C MET A 126 -0.53 -14.97 14.82
N CYS A 127 -0.82 -15.77 13.79
CA CYS A 127 -2.19 -15.94 13.32
C CYS A 127 -3.01 -16.80 14.29
N THR A 128 -4.34 -16.68 14.20
CA THR A 128 -5.28 -17.41 15.07
C THR A 128 -5.15 -18.93 14.93
N ASP A 129 -4.84 -19.43 13.73
CA ASP A 129 -4.60 -20.86 13.50
C ASP A 129 -3.34 -21.36 14.21
N CYS A 130 -2.21 -20.65 14.10
CA CYS A 130 -0.96 -21.02 14.78
C CYS A 130 -1.09 -20.88 16.30
N HIS A 131 -1.85 -19.88 16.78
CA HIS A 131 -2.13 -19.75 18.20
C HIS A 131 -2.89 -20.96 18.76
N LYS A 132 -3.82 -21.52 17.99
CA LYS A 132 -4.59 -22.71 18.40
C LYS A 132 -3.72 -23.98 18.44
N ILE A 133 -2.70 -24.09 17.59
CA ILE A 133 -1.78 -25.24 17.59
C ILE A 133 -0.89 -25.22 18.84
N GLU A 134 -0.38 -24.06 19.22
CA GLU A 134 0.46 -23.91 20.42
C GLU A 134 -0.31 -24.07 21.74
N ALA A 135 -1.60 -23.74 21.74
CA ALA A 135 -2.45 -23.96 22.90
C ALA A 135 -2.92 -25.42 22.93
N ASN A 136 -2.39 -26.21 23.87
CA ASN A 136 -2.65 -27.65 24.06
C ASN A 136 -4.14 -28.06 24.20
N ASP A 137 -5.07 -27.11 24.34
CA ASP A 137 -6.50 -27.36 24.61
C ASP A 137 -7.43 -27.21 23.39
N PHE A 138 -6.91 -27.04 22.17
CA PHE A 138 -7.76 -26.89 20.98
C PHE A 138 -7.92 -28.19 20.18
N TYR A 139 -9.08 -28.85 20.34
CA TYR A 139 -9.57 -29.85 19.38
C TYR A 139 -10.81 -29.32 18.65
N ARG A 140 -10.87 -29.50 17.32
CA ARG A 140 -12.09 -29.21 16.54
C ARG A 140 -13.09 -30.38 16.58
N ALA A 141 -12.58 -31.61 16.72
CA ALA A 141 -13.36 -32.83 16.84
C ALA A 141 -12.53 -33.90 17.56
N ILE A 142 -13.19 -34.84 18.25
CA ILE A 142 -12.57 -35.99 18.90
C ILE A 142 -13.16 -37.26 18.30
N VAL A 143 -12.30 -38.18 17.88
CA VAL A 143 -12.70 -39.54 17.47
C VAL A 143 -12.29 -40.50 18.58
N GLN A 144 -13.25 -41.16 19.22
CA GLN A 144 -13.00 -42.17 20.25
C GLN A 144 -13.10 -43.58 19.65
N VAL A 145 -11.95 -44.23 19.46
CA VAL A 145 -11.90 -45.63 19.03
C VAL A 145 -11.91 -46.51 20.28
N ARG A 146 -12.86 -47.46 20.36
CA ARG A 146 -12.93 -48.47 21.43
C ARG A 146 -12.94 -49.86 20.80
N GLN A 147 -12.08 -50.74 21.31
CA GLN A 147 -12.09 -52.17 20.98
C GLN A 147 -12.51 -52.96 22.21
N LYS A 148 -13.54 -53.79 22.08
CA LYS A 148 -13.96 -54.72 23.12
C LYS A 148 -13.48 -56.11 22.72
N THR A 149 -12.45 -56.62 23.39
CA THR A 149 -12.03 -58.02 23.28
C THR A 149 -12.96 -58.88 24.13
N GLY A 150 -13.58 -59.87 23.50
CA GLY A 150 -14.32 -60.95 24.16
C GLY A 150 -13.43 -62.16 24.36
#